data_AF-A0A8B6XTK2-F1
#
_entry.id   AF-A0A8B6XTK2-F1
#
_cell.length_a   1.000
_cell.length_b   1.000
_cell.length_c   1.000
_cell.angle_alpha   90.00
_cell.angle_beta   90.00
_cell.angle_gamma   90.00
#
_symmetry.space_group_name_H-M   'P 1'
#
loop_
_entity.id
_entity.type
_entity.pdbx_description
1 polymer ?
#
loop_
_entity_poly.entity_id
_entity_poly.type
_entity_poly.pdbx_seq_one_letter_code
_entity_poly.pdbx_strand_id
1 'polypeptide(L)'
;MDLMYEEEKRLRHFDEAKQQNAEQIHTSKSGSTDSIMLRIKLPNTIVLDWETNRFTSLNTLYEYVSTKSKLCVHDFEVVIPYPHKVLENSHEINLEQEGLYPNGIVVVQMIARIGAATDHNKTI
;
A
#
# COMPACT_ATOMS: atom_id res chain seq x y z
N MET A 1 1.83 -6.71 -61.49
CA MET A 1 1.82 -6.12 -60.14
C MET A 1 0.56 -6.70 -59.49
N ASP A 2 0.73 -7.81 -58.78
CA ASP A 2 -0.39 -8.66 -58.34
C ASP A 2 -1.09 -8.06 -57.13
N LEU A 3 -2.31 -7.56 -57.35
CA LEU A 3 -3.21 -7.04 -56.32
C LEU A 3 -3.48 -8.08 -55.20
N MET A 4 -3.36 -9.38 -55.50
CA MET A 4 -3.54 -10.44 -54.50
C MET A 4 -2.45 -10.46 -53.42
N TYR A 5 -1.22 -10.05 -53.72
CA TYR A 5 -0.12 -10.14 -52.75
C TYR A 5 -0.23 -9.06 -51.66
N GLU A 6 -0.70 -7.86 -52.03
CA GLU A 6 -0.91 -6.76 -51.09
C GLU A 6 -2.13 -6.99 -50.19
N GLU A 7 -3.19 -7.63 -50.72
CA GLU A 7 -4.40 -7.94 -49.94
C GLU A 7 -4.14 -9.05 -48.91
N GLU A 8 -3.40 -10.10 -49.26
CA GLU A 8 -2.96 -11.14 -48.31
C GLU A 8 -2.04 -10.61 -47.20
N LYS A 9 -1.21 -9.60 -47.50
CA LYS A 9 -0.36 -8.95 -46.50
C LYS A 9 -1.20 -8.10 -45.53
N ARG A 10 -2.23 -7.44 -46.04
CA ARG A 10 -3.14 -6.61 -45.23
C ARG A 10 -4.03 -7.45 -44.30
N LEU A 11 -4.49 -8.62 -44.75
CA LEU A 11 -5.26 -9.57 -43.95
C LEU A 11 -4.42 -10.16 -42.81
N ARG A 12 -3.16 -10.53 -43.07
CA ARG A 12 -2.24 -11.05 -42.03
C ARG A 12 -1.96 -10.04 -40.92
N HIS A 13 -1.76 -8.76 -41.27
CA HIS A 13 -1.57 -7.71 -40.25
C HIS A 13 -2.84 -7.39 -39.46
N PHE A 14 -4.03 -7.61 -40.03
CA PHE A 14 -5.29 -7.41 -39.31
C PHE A 14 -5.57 -8.54 -38.29
N ASP A 15 -5.18 -9.78 -38.60
CA ASP A 15 -5.25 -10.90 -37.65
C ASP A 15 -4.22 -10.79 -36.53
N GLU A 16 -2.99 -10.33 -36.80
CA GLU A 16 -1.99 -10.04 -35.76
C GLU A 16 -2.45 -8.93 -34.80
N ALA A 17 -3.08 -7.87 -35.32
CA ALA A 17 -3.64 -6.79 -34.51
C ALA A 17 -4.86 -7.23 -33.68
N LYS A 18 -5.64 -8.21 -34.17
CA LYS A 18 -6.74 -8.82 -33.40
C LYS A 18 -6.25 -9.78 -32.32
N GLN A 19 -5.18 -10.55 -32.56
CA GLN A 19 -4.59 -11.41 -31.53
C GLN A 19 -4.01 -10.58 -30.37
N GLN A 20 -3.33 -9.47 -30.67
CA GLN A 20 -2.82 -8.57 -29.62
C GLN A 20 -3.94 -7.86 -28.83
N ASN A 21 -5.13 -7.67 -29.41
CA ASN A 21 -6.30 -7.09 -28.72
C ASN A 21 -7.13 -8.15 -27.97
N ALA A 22 -7.12 -9.41 -28.43
CA ALA A 22 -7.83 -10.52 -27.79
C ALA A 22 -7.10 -11.03 -26.53
N GLU A 23 -5.77 -10.87 -26.44
CA GLU A 23 -5.01 -11.12 -25.21
C GLU A 23 -5.24 -10.05 -24.12
N GLN A 24 -5.92 -8.95 -24.44
CA GLN A 24 -6.23 -7.88 -23.49
C GLN A 24 -7.57 -8.04 -22.76
N ILE A 25 -8.32 -9.11 -23.03
CA ILE A 25 -9.59 -9.43 -22.37
C ILE A 25 -9.55 -10.83 -21.76
N HIS A 26 -8.49 -11.09 -21.00
CA HIS A 26 -8.57 -12.03 -19.88
C HIS A 26 -8.14 -11.28 -18.64
N THR A 27 -9.13 -10.96 -17.82
CA THR A 27 -9.06 -10.65 -16.38
C THR A 27 -8.40 -11.80 -15.63
N SER A 28 -7.13 -12.03 -15.89
CA SER A 28 -6.28 -12.67 -14.90
C SER A 28 -6.04 -11.59 -13.86
N LYS A 29 -6.53 -11.82 -12.64
CA LYS A 29 -5.80 -11.38 -11.45
C LYS A 29 -4.35 -11.82 -11.68
N SER A 30 -3.56 -10.96 -12.31
CA SER A 30 -2.12 -10.99 -12.15
C SER A 30 -1.98 -10.66 -10.68
N GLY A 31 -1.96 -11.70 -9.85
CA GLY A 31 -1.42 -11.57 -8.52
C GLY A 31 -0.01 -11.11 -8.77
N SER A 32 0.20 -9.79 -8.75
CA SER A 32 1.52 -9.21 -8.78
C SER A 32 2.26 -9.98 -7.69
N THR A 33 3.33 -10.67 -8.07
CA THR A 33 4.14 -11.44 -7.12
C THR A 33 4.65 -10.57 -5.98
N ASP A 34 4.61 -9.25 -6.17
CA ASP A 34 5.02 -8.23 -5.23
C ASP A 34 3.86 -7.62 -4.43
N SER A 35 2.63 -8.13 -4.57
CA SER A 35 1.49 -7.69 -3.75
C SER A 35 1.58 -8.26 -2.33
N ILE A 36 1.23 -7.44 -1.35
CA ILE A 36 1.12 -7.76 0.07
C ILE A 36 -0.29 -7.39 0.53
N MET A 37 -0.91 -8.28 1.32
CA MET A 37 -2.11 -7.96 2.10
C MET A 37 -1.69 -7.60 3.53
N LEU A 38 -1.76 -6.32 3.87
CA LEU A 38 -1.41 -5.81 5.20
C LEU A 38 -2.67 -5.61 6.04
N ARG A 39 -2.74 -6.27 7.19
CA ARG A 39 -3.82 -6.08 8.16
C ARG A 39 -3.40 -5.07 9.22
N ILE A 40 -4.13 -3.98 9.31
CA ILE A 40 -3.84 -2.85 10.21
C ILE A 40 -4.94 -2.76 11.26
N LYS A 41 -4.59 -2.95 12.53
CA LYS A 41 -5.50 -2.78 13.66
C LYS A 41 -5.39 -1.35 14.20
N LEU A 42 -6.46 -0.58 14.08
CA LEU A 42 -6.55 0.79 14.61
C LEU A 42 -6.85 0.80 16.12
N PRO A 43 -6.60 1.92 16.83
CA PRO A 43 -6.83 2.02 18.28
C PRO A 43 -8.29 1.82 18.68
N ASN A 44 -9.23 2.18 17.80
CA ASN A 44 -10.68 2.06 18.00
C ASN A 44 -11.23 0.67 17.65
N THR A 45 -10.38 -0.37 17.64
CA THR A 45 -10.71 -1.78 17.31
C THR A 45 -11.11 -2.04 15.85
N ILE A 46 -11.11 -1.02 14.99
CA ILE A 46 -11.32 -1.19 13.55
C ILE A 46 -10.11 -1.90 12.95
N VAL A 47 -10.38 -2.85 12.05
CA VAL A 47 -9.35 -3.54 11.27
C VAL A 47 -9.48 -3.10 9.81
N LEU A 48 -8.37 -2.68 9.23
CA LEU A 48 -8.26 -2.37 7.81
C LEU A 48 -7.43 -3.46 7.14
N ASP A 49 -7.92 -4.02 6.04
CA ASP A 49 -7.10 -4.83 5.15
C ASP A 49 -6.67 -3.94 3.98
N TRP A 50 -5.36 -3.77 3.81
CA TRP A 50 -4.76 -2.92 2.77
C TRP A 50 -3.91 -3.76 1.82
N GLU A 51 -4.37 -3.88 0.58
CA GLU A 51 -3.58 -4.45 -0.51
C GLU A 51 -2.64 -3.39 -1.08
N THR A 52 -1.34 -3.66 -1.08
CA THR A 52 -0.31 -2.76 -1.60
C THR A 52 0.89 -3.55 -2.13
N ASN A 53 1.95 -2.85 -2.56
CA ASN A 53 3.19 -3.46 -3.04
C ASN A 53 4.21 -3.66 -1.89
N ARG A 54 4.99 -4.75 -1.91
CA ARG A 54 6.02 -5.07 -0.91
C ARG A 54 7.12 -4.01 -0.76
N PHE A 55 7.38 -3.22 -1.81
CA PHE A 55 8.33 -2.12 -1.83
C PHE A 55 7.75 -0.79 -1.32
N THR A 56 6.49 -0.78 -0.87
CA THR A 56 5.87 0.41 -0.27
C THR A 56 6.68 0.88 0.94
N SER A 57 7.00 2.17 0.99
CA SER A 57 7.75 2.77 2.10
C SER A 57 6.94 2.79 3.40
N LEU A 58 7.62 2.80 4.55
CA LEU A 58 6.96 2.97 5.84
C LEU A 58 6.27 4.33 5.95
N ASN A 59 6.79 5.39 5.32
CA ASN A 59 6.08 6.67 5.26
C ASN A 59 4.72 6.56 4.59
N THR A 60 4.63 5.85 3.47
CA THR A 60 3.33 5.63 2.80
C THR A 60 2.36 4.84 3.68
N LEU A 61 2.85 3.90 4.50
CA LEU A 61 2.03 3.24 5.53
C LEU A 61 1.49 4.23 6.58
N TYR A 62 2.35 5.12 7.09
CA TYR A 62 1.94 6.18 8.03
C TYR A 62 0.91 7.13 7.42
N GLU A 63 1.09 7.57 6.18
CA GLU A 63 0.14 8.41 5.45
C GLU A 63 -1.20 7.72 5.23
N TYR A 64 -1.18 6.43 4.87
CA TYR A 64 -2.39 5.62 4.72
C TYR A 64 -3.15 5.54 6.04
N VAL A 65 -2.47 5.19 7.14
CA VAL A 65 -3.08 5.13 8.48
C VAL A 65 -3.65 6.47 8.88
N SER A 66 -2.89 7.56 8.73
CA SER A 66 -3.33 8.93 9.03
C SER A 66 -4.61 9.29 8.27
N THR A 67 -4.65 9.02 6.97
CA THR A 67 -5.81 9.31 6.13
C THR A 67 -7.04 8.50 6.53
N LYS A 68 -6.88 7.19 6.81
CA LYS A 68 -8.01 6.31 7.15
C LYS A 68 -8.53 6.51 8.57
N SER A 69 -7.64 6.79 9.52
CA SER A 69 -7.98 6.98 10.92
C SER A 69 -8.30 8.44 11.28
N LYS A 70 -7.96 9.39 10.41
CA LYS A 70 -7.98 10.85 10.67
C LYS A 70 -7.08 11.27 11.83
N LEU A 71 -6.04 10.50 12.12
CA LEU A 71 -5.03 10.79 13.14
C LEU A 71 -3.85 11.53 12.51
N CYS A 72 -3.26 12.50 13.22
CA CYS A 72 -2.01 13.10 12.77
C CYS A 72 -0.86 12.08 12.88
N VAL A 73 0.06 12.06 11.90
CA VAL A 73 1.18 11.10 11.85
C VAL A 73 2.13 11.17 13.04
N HIS A 74 2.05 12.22 13.87
CA HIS A 74 2.87 12.42 15.08
C HIS A 74 2.13 12.02 16.37
N ASP A 75 0.87 11.56 16.27
CA ASP A 75 0.03 11.20 17.41
C ASP A 75 -0.08 9.68 17.59
N PHE A 76 0.52 8.90 16.68
CA PHE A 76 0.50 7.45 16.73
C PHE A 76 1.82 6.84 16.28
N GLU A 77 2.00 5.58 16.65
CA GLU A 77 3.05 4.70 16.17
C GLU A 77 2.45 3.45 15.55
N VAL A 78 3.16 2.86 14.59
CA VAL A 78 2.78 1.59 13.97
C VAL A 78 3.70 0.51 14.49
N VAL A 79 3.12 -0.58 14.98
CA VAL A 79 3.84 -1.63 15.72
C VAL A 79 3.57 -2.98 15.09
N ILE A 80 4.61 -3.75 14.82
CA ILE A 80 4.50 -5.20 14.60
C ILE A 80 4.28 -5.83 15.98
N PRO A 81 3.18 -6.57 16.21
CA PRO A 81 2.88 -7.10 17.53
C PRO A 81 3.79 -8.29 17.92
N TYR A 82 4.24 -9.08 16.94
CA TYR A 82 5.06 -10.27 17.15
C TYR A 82 6.12 -10.42 16.04
N PRO A 83 7.42 -10.23 16.32
CA PRO A 83 7.98 -9.68 17.55
C PRO A 83 7.52 -8.23 17.76
N HIS A 84 7.47 -7.79 19.02
CA HIS A 84 7.10 -6.40 19.34
C HIS A 84 8.16 -5.43 18.79
N LYS A 85 7.85 -4.73 17.70
CA LYS A 85 8.75 -3.77 17.04
C LYS A 85 7.96 -2.54 16.59
N VAL A 86 8.43 -1.36 16.98
CA VAL A 86 7.91 -0.08 16.46
C VAL A 86 8.54 0.17 15.08
N LEU A 87 7.70 0.49 14.10
CA LEU A 87 8.13 0.84 12.75
C LEU A 87 8.41 2.33 12.69
N GLU A 88 9.65 2.72 12.45
CA GLU A 88 9.99 4.14 12.31
C GLU A 88 9.42 4.69 10.99
N ASN A 89 8.85 5.90 11.04
CA ASN A 89 8.39 6.57 9.83
C ASN A 89 9.58 6.93 8.93
N SER A 90 9.74 6.21 7.83
CA SER A 90 10.89 6.33 6.92
C SER A 90 10.49 6.20 5.46
N HIS A 91 11.12 6.99 4.60
CA HIS A 91 11.02 6.86 3.14
C HIS A 91 11.98 5.81 2.56
N GLU A 92 13.00 5.41 3.32
CA GLU A 92 14.08 4.52 2.85
C GLU A 92 13.79 3.04 3.14
N ILE A 93 12.98 2.77 4.15
CA ILE A 93 12.62 1.42 4.59
C ILE A 93 11.24 1.06 4.02
N ASN A 94 11.10 -0.18 3.55
CA ASN A 94 9.86 -0.71 3.00
C ASN A 94 9.27 -1.89 3.80
N LEU A 95 8.06 -2.29 3.44
CA LEU A 95 7.32 -3.37 4.11
C LEU A 95 8.05 -4.73 4.06
N GLU A 96 8.72 -5.05 2.95
CA GLU A 96 9.49 -6.29 2.82
C GLU A 96 10.69 -6.33 3.78
N GLN A 97 11.46 -5.23 3.86
CA GLN A 97 12.61 -5.12 4.76
C GLN A 97 12.22 -5.25 6.23
N GLU A 98 10.98 -4.87 6.56
CA GLU A 98 10.38 -5.04 7.89
C GLU A 98 9.74 -6.42 8.11
N GLY A 99 9.84 -7.33 7.14
CA GLY A 99 9.34 -8.70 7.25
C GLY A 99 7.82 -8.82 7.19
N LEU A 100 7.13 -7.84 6.62
CA LEU A 100 5.66 -7.84 6.50
C LEU A 100 5.18 -8.60 5.25
N TYR A 101 6.04 -8.89 4.28
CA TYR A 101 5.69 -9.68 3.09
C TYR A 101 5.76 -11.20 3.37
N PRO A 102 4.85 -12.02 2.82
CA PRO A 102 3.74 -11.69 1.91
C PRO A 102 2.45 -11.26 2.60
N ASN A 103 2.34 -11.48 3.91
CA ASN A 103 1.19 -11.07 4.72
C ASN A 103 1.71 -10.50 6.04
N GLY A 104 1.29 -9.28 6.37
CA GLY A 104 1.76 -8.57 7.55
C GLY A 104 0.60 -8.15 8.44
N ILE A 105 0.86 -8.10 9.75
CA ILE A 105 -0.08 -7.54 10.72
C ILE A 105 0.64 -6.43 11.47
N VAL A 106 0.01 -5.27 11.52
CA VAL A 106 0.47 -4.13 12.32
C VAL A 106 -0.65 -3.59 13.19
N VAL A 107 -0.28 -3.01 14.32
CA VAL A 107 -1.19 -2.37 15.28
C VAL A 107 -0.79 -0.91 15.41
N VAL A 108 -1.78 -0.03 15.35
CA VAL A 108 -1.61 1.40 15.56
C VAL A 108 -1.84 1.71 17.04
N GLN A 109 -0.87 2.35 17.68
CA GLN A 109 -0.94 2.75 19.09
C GLN A 109 -0.86 4.27 19.19
N MET A 110 -1.63 4.88 20.11
CA MET A 110 -1.60 6.33 20.32
C MET A 110 -0.41 6.72 21.18
N ILE A 111 0.32 7.74 20.76
CA ILE A 111 1.40 8.32 21.56
C ILE A 111 0.75 9.19 22.64
N ALA A 112 0.88 8.78 23.91
CA ALA A 112 0.41 9.58 25.03
C ALA A 112 1.27 10.85 25.15
N ARG A 113 0.78 11.97 24.62
CA ARG A 113 1.34 13.28 24.97
C ARG A 113 0.86 13.62 26.38
N ILE A 114 1.74 13.47 27.36
CA ILE A 114 1.54 14.10 28.66
C ILE A 114 1.47 15.59 28.40
N GLY A 115 0.26 16.14 28.42
CA GLY A 115 0.07 17.58 28.33
C GLY A 115 0.82 18.21 29.49
N ALA A 116 1.90 18.94 29.19
CA ALA A 116 2.27 20.06 30.02
C ALA A 116 1.10 21.04 29.91
N ALA A 117 0.08 20.86 30.77
CA ALA A 117 -0.84 21.92 31.06
C ALA A 117 0.03 23.03 31.66
N THR A 118 0.46 23.97 30.83
CA THR A 118 0.90 25.27 31.32
C THR A 118 -0.34 25.90 31.93
N ASP A 119 -0.48 25.64 33.23
CA ASP A 119 -1.38 26.32 34.14
C ASP A 119 -0.97 27.80 34.11
N HIS A 120 -1.50 28.55 33.14
CA HIS A 120 -1.40 30.01 33.08
C HIS A 120 -2.32 30.65 34.13
N ASN A 121 -2.43 30.04 35.31
CA ASN A 121 -3.17 30.56 36.44
C ASN A 121 -2.24 30.75 37.64
N LYS A 122 -1.52 31.86 37.61
CA LYS A 122 -0.89 32.60 38.73
C LYS A 122 -0.22 33.82 38.08
N THR A 123 -0.50 35.07 38.41
CA THR A 123 -1.12 35.68 39.59
C THR A 123 -1.52 37.12 39.18
N ILE A 124 -2.71 37.53 39.63
CA ILE A 124 -3.16 38.88 40.08
C ILE A 124 -2.25 40.06 39.72
#